data_AF-A0AAV1XNM2-F1
#
_entry.id   AF-A0AAV1XNM2-F1
#
_cell.length_a   1.000
_cell.length_b   1.000
_cell.length_c   1.000
_cell.angle_alpha   90.00
_cell.angle_beta   90.00
_cell.angle_gamma   90.00
#
_symmetry.space_group_name_H-M   'P 1'
#
loop_
_entity.id
_entity.type
_entity.pdbx_description
1 polymer ?
#
loop_
_entity_poly.entity_id
_entity_poly.type
_entity_poly.pdbx_seq_one_letter_code
_entity_poly.pdbx_strand_id
1 'polypeptide(L)'
;MVKTTPSKALIIRFNLVCLSIFLSVYATLLLRPPSPVYFNNAASLVRCSLHECHDKEEKSIKMKAVLEEAQVKPESPKKHKTKIKMPSFFSEIGKGMKIGMVNMDEYDVSEWSTNGETTPIYFEKVSHFFNWTDLFPEWIDEEEESDVASCPEIPMPEFAQYESMDVIVAKLPCMYPKEGWGRNVFRLQVHLIAANLAVKKGKKDWKWKTKVVLWSKCRPMMELFRCNDLVKHEGDWWYYEADVKRLEQKVSLPVGSCTLALPLWEQGIDKVYDLSKIKRSVTSMSKAKHEAYATVLHSSDGYVCGAITLAQSLLQTGTKRDLILLIDTSISTAKRRALATAGWKIRFISRIRNPRAKNGTYNEYNYTKFRLWQLTDYNKIIFIDADIIVLRNLDILFHFPQMSAVGNDQSIFNSGVMVIEPSNCTFQVLMDLRDDVVSYNGGDQGFLNEIFVWWHRLPRRVNFLKNFWANTTLEARVKNGLFGSDPPKLYAIHYLGLKPWHCYRDYDCNWDIEDQRVYASDVAHQRWWKLHDGMHERLKSMCRLTKKRRIELNWDRMKAGKLGLPDEHWKINITDPRKSGSLLMD
;
A
#
# COMPACT_ATOMS: atom_id res chain seq x y z
N MET A 1 -63.09 5.04 11.61
CA MET A 1 -62.29 4.23 12.54
C MET A 1 -61.25 5.11 13.21
N VAL A 2 -61.52 5.53 14.46
CA VAL A 2 -60.59 6.34 15.26
C VAL A 2 -59.47 5.42 15.76
N LYS A 3 -58.22 5.68 15.36
CA LYS A 3 -57.05 4.98 15.90
C LYS A 3 -56.72 5.59 17.26
N THR A 4 -57.03 4.85 18.32
CA THR A 4 -56.68 5.20 19.70
C THR A 4 -55.18 5.05 19.92
N THR A 5 -54.54 6.14 20.39
CA THR A 5 -53.13 6.17 20.77
C THR A 5 -52.92 5.30 22.02
N PRO A 6 -51.96 4.36 22.05
CA PRO A 6 -51.75 3.53 23.22
C PRO A 6 -51.33 4.39 24.43
N SER A 7 -51.97 4.14 25.57
CA SER A 7 -51.66 4.80 26.84
C SER A 7 -50.17 4.69 27.17
N LYS A 8 -49.55 5.78 27.65
CA LYS A 8 -48.14 5.80 28.10
C LYS A 8 -47.81 4.67 29.08
N ALA A 9 -48.79 4.20 29.85
CA ALA A 9 -48.64 3.07 30.77
C ALA A 9 -48.40 1.73 30.04
N LEU A 10 -48.99 1.54 28.86
CA LEU A 10 -48.80 0.33 28.04
C LEU A 10 -47.38 0.26 27.47
N ILE A 11 -46.85 1.41 27.02
CA ILE A 11 -45.49 1.52 26.47
C ILE A 11 -44.45 1.26 27.57
N ILE A 12 -44.67 1.79 28.77
CA ILE A 12 -43.77 1.57 29.91
C ILE A 12 -43.78 0.09 30.32
N ARG A 13 -44.95 -0.55 30.38
CA ARG A 13 -45.04 -2.00 30.67
C ARG A 13 -44.36 -2.84 29.62
N PHE A 14 -44.54 -2.52 28.33
CA PHE A 14 -43.87 -3.21 27.24
C PHE A 14 -42.35 -3.09 27.34
N ASN A 15 -41.83 -1.89 27.58
CA ASN A 15 -40.39 -1.66 27.72
C ASN A 15 -39.79 -2.37 28.94
N LEU A 16 -40.52 -2.45 30.07
CA LEU A 16 -40.08 -3.21 31.24
C LEU A 16 -40.01 -4.71 30.98
N VAL A 17 -40.94 -5.26 30.18
CA VAL A 17 -40.90 -6.66 29.74
C VAL A 17 -39.73 -6.90 28.78
N CYS A 18 -39.46 -5.98 27.85
CA CYS A 18 -38.28 -6.10 26.98
C CYS A 18 -36.97 -6.03 27.77
N LEU A 19 -36.89 -5.16 28.79
CA LEU A 19 -35.71 -5.03 29.64
C LEU A 19 -35.48 -6.29 30.49
N SER A 20 -36.54 -6.88 31.04
CA SER A 20 -36.43 -8.12 31.81
C SER A 20 -35.99 -9.29 30.93
N ILE A 21 -36.53 -9.41 29.71
CA ILE A 21 -36.07 -10.42 28.73
C ILE A 21 -34.59 -10.20 28.38
N PHE A 22 -34.17 -8.96 28.14
CA PHE A 22 -32.78 -8.65 27.81
C PHE A 22 -31.84 -9.02 28.96
N LEU A 23 -32.20 -8.69 30.21
CA LEU A 23 -31.42 -9.06 31.40
C LEU A 23 -31.38 -10.57 31.61
N SER A 24 -32.48 -11.29 31.35
CA SER A 24 -32.51 -12.75 31.44
C SER A 24 -31.62 -13.42 30.38
N VAL A 25 -31.65 -12.94 29.13
CA VAL A 25 -30.77 -13.41 28.04
C VAL A 25 -29.30 -13.10 28.33
N TYR A 26 -29.02 -11.90 28.85
CA TYR A 26 -27.67 -11.48 29.21
C TYR A 26 -27.12 -12.33 30.38
N ALA A 27 -27.93 -12.62 31.39
CA ALA A 27 -27.56 -13.51 32.48
C ALA A 27 -27.34 -14.95 32.01
N THR A 28 -28.14 -15.46 31.06
CA THR A 28 -27.91 -16.80 30.48
C THR A 28 -26.67 -16.87 29.60
N LEU A 29 -26.30 -15.79 28.92
CA LEU A 29 -25.04 -15.69 28.18
C LEU A 29 -23.82 -15.61 29.11
N LEU A 30 -23.94 -14.95 30.25
CA LEU A 30 -22.89 -14.89 31.28
C LEU A 30 -22.72 -16.20 32.06
N LEU A 31 -23.80 -16.97 32.24
CA LEU A 31 -23.78 -18.27 32.92
C LEU A 31 -23.45 -19.44 31.99
N ARG A 32 -23.26 -19.20 30.67
CA ARG A 32 -22.68 -20.20 29.77
C ARG A 32 -21.18 -20.33 30.06
N PRO A 33 -20.69 -21.50 30.48
CA PRO A 33 -19.25 -21.73 30.51
C PRO A 33 -18.71 -21.57 29.09
N PRO A 34 -17.54 -20.92 28.90
CA PRO A 34 -16.94 -20.79 27.58
C PRO A 34 -16.69 -22.18 26.99
N SER A 35 -17.04 -22.37 25.71
CA SER A 35 -16.65 -23.57 24.97
C SER A 35 -15.12 -23.75 25.06
N PRO A 36 -14.60 -24.96 25.28
CA PRO A 36 -13.20 -25.19 25.65
C PRO A 36 -12.22 -25.07 24.46
N VAL A 37 -12.61 -24.41 23.36
CA VAL A 37 -11.84 -24.38 22.11
C VAL A 37 -11.03 -23.08 21.95
N TYR A 38 -11.19 -22.09 22.83
CA TYR A 38 -10.55 -20.78 22.68
C TYR A 38 -9.59 -20.35 23.81
N PHE A 39 -9.22 -21.24 24.72
CA PHE A 39 -8.37 -20.89 25.89
C PHE A 39 -7.18 -21.83 26.13
N ASN A 40 -6.51 -22.31 25.08
CA ASN A 40 -5.27 -23.08 25.25
C ASN A 40 -3.98 -22.41 24.78
N ASN A 41 -3.97 -21.15 24.34
CA ASN A 41 -2.70 -20.50 23.90
C ASN A 41 -2.48 -19.06 24.39
N ALA A 42 -3.11 -18.61 25.48
CA ALA A 42 -2.93 -17.23 25.98
C ALA A 42 -2.44 -17.12 27.44
N ALA A 43 -1.98 -18.20 28.06
CA ALA A 43 -1.49 -18.14 29.44
C ALA A 43 -0.26 -19.04 29.66
N SER A 44 0.89 -18.62 29.13
CA SER A 44 2.21 -19.01 29.65
C SER A 44 3.28 -18.05 29.14
N LEU A 45 3.18 -16.77 29.48
CA LEU A 45 4.35 -15.91 29.59
C LEU A 45 4.35 -15.32 30.99
N VAL A 46 5.08 -16.02 31.84
CA VAL A 46 5.41 -15.67 33.21
C VAL A 46 6.07 -14.28 33.21
N ARG A 47 5.58 -13.42 34.10
CA ARG A 47 6.27 -12.20 34.55
C ARG A 47 7.67 -12.58 35.04
N CYS A 48 8.71 -12.11 34.36
CA CYS A 48 10.02 -11.93 34.99
C CYS A 48 10.39 -10.45 34.94
N SER A 49 10.41 -9.82 36.11
CA SER A 49 11.02 -8.52 36.34
C SER A 49 12.53 -8.62 36.19
N LEU A 50 13.15 -7.55 35.67
CA LEU A 50 14.60 -7.33 35.68
C LEU A 50 15.19 -7.65 37.07
N HIS A 51 15.92 -8.77 37.20
CA HIS A 51 17.33 -8.84 37.64
C HIS A 51 17.85 -10.28 37.89
N GLU A 52 17.07 -11.35 37.70
CA GLU A 52 17.51 -12.71 38.06
C GLU A 52 17.24 -13.76 36.97
N CYS A 53 17.93 -13.65 35.83
CA CYS A 53 18.11 -14.77 34.90
C CYS A 53 19.51 -14.68 34.29
N HIS A 54 20.55 -14.91 35.11
CA HIS A 54 21.84 -15.37 34.61
C HIS A 54 21.94 -16.88 34.87
N ASP A 55 22.54 -17.55 33.89
CA ASP A 55 22.95 -18.95 33.86
C ASP A 55 21.87 -20.02 33.77
N LYS A 56 21.61 -20.43 32.51
CA LYS A 56 21.66 -21.84 32.11
C LYS A 56 21.83 -21.95 30.59
N GLU A 57 22.95 -22.54 30.19
CA GLU A 57 23.13 -23.09 28.84
C GLU A 57 22.00 -24.07 28.55
N GLU A 58 21.17 -23.78 27.54
CA GLU A 58 20.35 -24.83 26.94
C GLU A 58 20.24 -24.65 25.41
N LYS A 59 20.58 -25.76 24.76
CA LYS A 59 20.75 -26.01 23.33
C LYS A 59 19.74 -25.29 22.43
N SER A 60 20.29 -24.66 21.41
CA SER A 60 19.63 -24.24 20.17
C SER A 60 18.58 -25.25 19.69
N ILE A 61 17.30 -24.90 19.77
CA ILE A 61 16.24 -25.61 19.08
C ILE A 61 16.28 -25.17 17.61
N LYS A 62 17.03 -25.92 16.81
CA LYS A 62 16.80 -25.96 15.36
C LYS A 62 15.43 -26.60 15.15
N MET A 63 14.48 -25.86 14.59
CA MET A 63 13.22 -26.42 14.10
C MET A 63 13.54 -27.35 12.94
N LYS A 64 13.74 -28.62 13.28
CA LYS A 64 13.83 -29.72 12.33
C LYS A 64 12.39 -30.04 11.89
N ALA A 65 12.25 -30.09 10.58
CA ALA A 65 11.09 -30.40 9.79
C ALA A 65 10.15 -31.51 10.33
N VAL A 66 8.99 -31.55 9.68
CA VAL A 66 8.15 -32.74 9.43
C VAL A 66 7.02 -32.98 10.45
N LEU A 67 5.85 -32.40 10.17
CA LEU A 67 4.62 -33.17 10.29
C LEU A 67 4.65 -34.17 9.12
N GLU A 68 4.93 -35.43 9.42
CA GLU A 68 4.91 -36.52 8.45
C GLU A 68 3.45 -36.74 8.05
N GLU A 69 3.00 -36.05 7.00
CA GLU A 69 1.98 -36.66 6.14
C GLU A 69 2.64 -37.89 5.51
N ALA A 70 2.06 -39.06 5.79
CA ALA A 70 2.50 -40.32 5.22
C ALA A 70 2.74 -40.15 3.71
N GLN A 71 3.92 -40.56 3.23
CA GLN A 71 4.24 -40.63 1.81
C GLN A 71 3.26 -41.60 1.12
N VAL A 72 2.09 -41.09 0.74
CA VAL A 72 1.28 -41.69 -0.30
C VAL A 72 2.02 -41.37 -1.59
N LYS A 73 2.70 -42.38 -2.16
CA LYS A 73 3.12 -42.32 -3.57
C LYS A 73 1.91 -41.83 -4.37
N PRO A 74 2.03 -40.81 -5.23
CA PRO A 74 0.93 -40.45 -6.11
C PRO A 74 0.80 -41.54 -7.15
N GLU A 75 0.10 -42.62 -6.83
CA GLU A 75 -0.63 -43.37 -7.85
C GLU A 75 -1.71 -42.42 -8.36
N SER A 76 -1.36 -41.68 -9.41
CA SER A 76 -2.37 -40.97 -10.18
C SER A 76 -3.40 -42.01 -10.64
N PRO A 77 -4.69 -41.90 -10.25
CA PRO A 77 -5.70 -42.57 -11.05
C PRO A 77 -5.49 -42.10 -12.48
N LYS A 78 -5.57 -42.99 -13.47
CA LYS A 78 -5.55 -42.64 -14.90
C LYS A 78 -6.74 -41.70 -15.20
N LYS A 79 -6.66 -40.45 -14.76
CA LYS A 79 -7.58 -39.38 -15.11
C LYS A 79 -7.31 -39.11 -16.58
N HIS A 80 -8.37 -39.12 -17.39
CA HIS A 80 -8.33 -38.57 -18.74
C HIS A 80 -7.79 -37.14 -18.63
N LYS A 81 -6.51 -36.97 -19.01
CA LYS A 81 -5.88 -35.65 -19.05
C LYS A 81 -6.60 -34.83 -20.11
N THR A 82 -6.96 -33.60 -19.76
CA THR A 82 -7.60 -32.72 -20.73
C THR A 82 -6.56 -32.31 -21.76
N LYS A 83 -6.84 -32.59 -23.03
CA LYS A 83 -5.96 -32.25 -24.14
C LYS A 83 -5.94 -30.74 -24.36
N ILE A 84 -4.75 -30.15 -24.36
CA ILE A 84 -4.56 -28.72 -24.59
C ILE A 84 -3.96 -28.50 -25.96
N LYS A 85 -4.68 -27.75 -26.79
CA LYS A 85 -4.13 -27.21 -28.03
C LYS A 85 -3.25 -26.01 -27.74
N MET A 86 -2.07 -25.99 -28.37
CA MET A 86 -1.17 -24.84 -28.31
C MET A 86 -1.80 -23.66 -29.08
N PRO A 87 -1.70 -22.41 -28.58
CA PRO A 87 -2.30 -21.27 -29.24
C PRO A 87 -1.56 -20.90 -30.52
N SER A 88 -2.25 -20.22 -31.44
CA SER A 88 -1.77 -20.01 -32.82
C SER A 88 -0.39 -19.36 -32.90
N PHE A 89 -0.10 -18.44 -31.96
CA PHE A 89 1.13 -17.67 -31.93
C PHE A 89 2.39 -18.46 -31.59
N PHE A 90 2.30 -19.69 -31.07
CA PHE A 90 3.52 -20.47 -30.82
C PHE A 90 4.27 -20.82 -32.12
N SER A 91 3.56 -20.92 -33.24
CA SER A 91 4.17 -21.08 -34.55
C SER A 91 5.07 -19.90 -34.93
N GLU A 92 4.77 -18.70 -34.43
CA GLU A 92 5.54 -17.47 -34.62
C GLU A 92 6.78 -17.41 -33.71
N ILE A 93 6.77 -18.12 -32.58
CA ILE A 93 7.89 -18.11 -31.62
C ILE A 93 9.10 -18.88 -32.16
N GLY A 94 8.87 -20.00 -32.85
CA GLY A 94 9.89 -20.86 -33.46
C GLY A 94 9.54 -22.35 -33.41
N LYS A 95 10.41 -23.18 -34.01
CA LYS A 95 10.40 -24.64 -33.90
C LYS A 95 11.64 -25.14 -33.17
N GLY A 96 11.55 -26.31 -32.55
CA GLY A 96 12.66 -26.94 -31.82
C GLY A 96 13.02 -26.22 -30.52
N MET A 97 12.03 -25.62 -29.86
CA MET A 97 12.24 -24.82 -28.64
C MET A 97 12.40 -25.70 -27.40
N LYS A 98 13.18 -25.26 -26.42
CA LYS A 98 13.15 -25.81 -25.05
C LYS A 98 12.05 -25.12 -24.23
N ILE A 99 11.01 -25.87 -23.88
CA ILE A 99 9.79 -25.37 -23.24
C ILE A 99 9.73 -25.83 -21.78
N GLY A 100 9.91 -24.92 -20.83
CA GLY A 100 9.71 -25.22 -19.40
C GLY A 100 8.23 -25.15 -19.03
N MET A 101 7.67 -26.21 -18.44
CA MET A 101 6.25 -26.30 -18.09
C MET A 101 6.02 -26.23 -16.58
N VAL A 102 5.33 -25.20 -16.10
CA VAL A 102 5.03 -24.99 -14.68
C VAL A 102 3.54 -25.24 -14.42
N ASN A 103 3.24 -26.14 -13.48
CA ASN A 103 1.87 -26.46 -13.05
C ASN A 103 0.98 -27.01 -14.19
N MET A 104 1.56 -27.79 -15.11
CA MET A 104 0.87 -28.34 -16.30
C MET A 104 0.60 -29.86 -16.19
N ASP A 105 0.93 -30.50 -15.07
CA ASP A 105 1.01 -31.97 -14.94
C ASP A 105 -0.32 -32.71 -15.21
N GLU A 106 -1.44 -32.03 -14.96
CA GLU A 106 -2.80 -32.56 -15.10
C GLU A 106 -3.31 -32.55 -16.56
N TYR A 107 -2.54 -31.97 -17.49
CA TYR A 107 -2.96 -31.76 -18.86
C TYR A 107 -2.14 -32.57 -19.85
N ASP A 108 -2.78 -32.93 -20.97
CA ASP A 108 -2.12 -33.62 -22.07
C ASP A 108 -1.55 -32.59 -23.05
N VAL A 109 -0.22 -32.52 -23.06
CA VAL A 109 0.62 -31.63 -23.88
C VAL A 109 1.43 -32.41 -24.93
N SER A 110 1.06 -33.67 -25.20
CA SER A 110 1.78 -34.56 -26.13
C SER A 110 2.02 -33.95 -27.52
N GLU A 111 1.06 -33.15 -28.02
CA GLU A 111 1.17 -32.47 -29.33
C GLU A 111 2.26 -31.40 -29.38
N TRP A 112 2.72 -30.89 -28.24
CA TRP A 112 3.71 -29.81 -28.19
C TRP A 112 5.11 -30.28 -28.55
N SER A 113 5.35 -31.59 -28.51
CA SER A 113 6.57 -32.24 -29.01
C SER A 113 6.89 -31.90 -30.47
N THR A 114 5.86 -31.57 -31.26
CA THR A 114 6.03 -31.14 -32.66
C THR A 114 6.67 -29.75 -32.79
N ASN A 115 6.64 -28.94 -31.73
CA ASN A 115 7.17 -27.58 -31.69
C ASN A 115 8.45 -27.46 -30.86
N GLY A 116 8.77 -28.44 -30.00
CA GLY A 116 9.93 -28.37 -29.14
C GLY A 116 10.03 -29.48 -28.10
N GLU A 117 11.11 -29.45 -27.33
CA GLU A 117 11.34 -30.32 -26.19
C GLU A 117 10.70 -29.71 -24.94
N THR A 118 9.83 -30.47 -24.27
CA THR A 118 9.11 -30.01 -23.09
C THR A 118 9.75 -30.55 -21.80
N THR A 119 10.06 -29.67 -20.86
CA THR A 119 10.62 -30.02 -19.53
C THR A 119 9.63 -29.66 -18.43
N PRO A 120 9.01 -30.63 -17.75
CA PRO A 120 8.15 -30.35 -16.58
C PRO A 120 8.97 -29.81 -15.40
N ILE A 121 8.46 -28.76 -14.75
CA ILE A 121 9.05 -28.17 -13.55
C ILE A 121 8.29 -28.67 -12.33
N TYR A 122 8.98 -29.49 -11.54
CA TYR A 122 8.44 -30.10 -10.33
C TYR A 122 8.72 -29.22 -9.11
N PHE A 123 7.69 -29.01 -8.29
CA PHE A 123 7.78 -28.24 -7.05
C PHE A 123 6.69 -28.71 -6.09
N GLU A 124 6.93 -28.53 -4.79
CA GLU A 124 5.93 -28.76 -3.76
C GLU A 124 4.89 -27.64 -3.77
N LYS A 125 3.60 -27.98 -3.80
CA LYS A 125 2.53 -26.97 -3.75
C LYS A 125 2.43 -26.41 -2.34
N VAL A 126 2.22 -25.10 -2.25
CA VAL A 126 2.00 -24.45 -0.96
C VAL A 126 0.79 -25.06 -0.22
N SER A 127 0.89 -25.20 1.10
CA SER A 127 -0.18 -25.73 1.93
C SER A 127 -1.47 -24.91 1.79
N HIS A 128 -2.62 -25.59 1.83
CA HIS A 128 -3.93 -24.94 1.81
C HIS A 128 -4.25 -24.15 3.09
N PHE A 129 -3.48 -24.37 4.16
CA PHE A 129 -3.55 -23.59 5.39
C PHE A 129 -2.75 -22.28 5.34
N PHE A 130 -1.89 -22.11 4.33
CA PHE A 130 -1.09 -20.90 4.17
C PHE A 130 -1.93 -19.81 3.51
N ASN A 131 -2.30 -18.80 4.30
CA ASN A 131 -3.16 -17.70 3.91
C ASN A 131 -2.38 -16.49 3.42
N TRP A 132 -3.05 -15.63 2.66
CA TRP A 132 -2.46 -14.38 2.18
C TRP A 132 -1.99 -13.47 3.32
N THR A 133 -2.71 -13.46 4.44
CA THR A 133 -2.42 -12.68 5.64
C THR A 133 -1.13 -13.08 6.33
N ASP A 134 -0.66 -14.31 6.12
CA ASP A 134 0.60 -14.79 6.69
C ASP A 134 1.81 -14.17 5.97
N LEU A 135 1.66 -13.88 4.67
CA LEU A 135 2.64 -13.09 3.89
C LEU A 135 2.43 -11.58 4.05
N PHE A 136 1.18 -11.16 4.25
CA PHE A 136 0.80 -9.75 4.33
C PHE A 136 0.12 -9.41 5.66
N PRO A 137 0.86 -9.45 6.79
CA PRO A 137 0.30 -9.15 8.09
C PRO A 137 0.08 -7.64 8.26
N GLU A 138 -0.97 -7.31 9.01
CA GLU A 138 -1.31 -5.93 9.40
C GLU A 138 -0.13 -5.24 10.12
N TRP A 139 0.45 -5.95 11.08
CA TRP A 139 1.53 -5.44 11.91
C TRP A 139 2.79 -6.30 11.82
N ILE A 140 3.94 -5.63 11.86
CA ILE A 140 5.26 -6.23 12.06
C ILE A 140 6.03 -5.33 13.03
N ASP A 141 6.97 -5.93 13.76
CA ASP A 141 7.97 -5.20 14.52
C ASP A 141 9.02 -4.62 13.55
N GLU A 142 8.78 -3.40 13.07
CA GLU A 142 9.70 -2.74 12.13
C GLU A 142 11.03 -2.31 12.78
N GLU A 143 11.09 -2.29 14.12
CA GLU A 143 12.26 -1.86 14.89
C GLU A 143 13.06 -3.08 15.39
N GLU A 144 12.55 -4.30 15.18
CA GLU A 144 13.14 -5.58 15.61
C GLU A 144 13.56 -5.56 17.10
N GLU A 145 12.74 -4.92 17.94
CA GLU A 145 13.01 -4.72 19.38
C GLU A 145 12.69 -5.98 20.20
N SER A 146 11.71 -6.79 19.76
CA SER A 146 11.29 -8.00 20.49
C SER A 146 11.37 -9.28 19.65
N ASP A 147 10.86 -9.26 18.42
CA ASP A 147 10.77 -10.46 17.58
C ASP A 147 11.29 -10.15 16.16
N VAL A 148 12.21 -10.96 15.64
CA VAL A 148 12.57 -10.91 14.21
C VAL A 148 11.37 -11.41 13.42
N ALA A 149 10.77 -10.54 12.59
CA ALA A 149 9.61 -10.90 11.79
C ALA A 149 9.94 -12.09 10.87
N SER A 150 9.42 -13.27 11.20
CA SER A 150 9.60 -14.49 10.40
C SER A 150 8.52 -14.55 9.32
N CYS A 151 8.91 -14.27 8.07
CA CYS A 151 8.04 -14.56 6.92
C CYS A 151 8.02 -16.08 6.66
N PRO A 152 6.84 -16.68 6.45
CA PRO A 152 6.80 -18.06 5.97
C PRO A 152 7.42 -18.17 4.57
N GLU A 153 8.18 -19.23 4.35
CA GLU A 153 8.78 -19.51 3.04
C GLU A 153 7.77 -20.15 2.09
N ILE A 154 7.75 -19.71 0.84
CA ILE A 154 7.00 -20.38 -0.22
C ILE A 154 7.92 -21.45 -0.84
N PRO A 155 7.51 -22.72 -0.90
CA PRO A 155 8.31 -23.76 -1.55
C PRO A 155 8.63 -23.40 -3.00
N MET A 156 9.89 -23.53 -3.40
CA MET A 156 10.37 -23.23 -4.75
C MET A 156 11.09 -24.47 -5.31
N PRO A 157 11.10 -24.65 -6.64
CA PRO A 157 11.88 -25.71 -7.26
C PRO A 157 13.38 -25.41 -7.15
N GLU A 158 14.19 -26.46 -7.17
CA GLU A 158 15.64 -26.36 -7.29
C GLU A 158 16.01 -25.89 -8.70
N PHE A 159 16.06 -24.57 -8.90
CA PHE A 159 16.28 -24.00 -10.24
C PHE A 159 17.56 -24.53 -10.89
N ALA A 160 18.61 -24.82 -10.12
CA ALA A 160 19.91 -25.26 -10.62
C ALA A 160 19.84 -26.49 -11.53
N GLN A 161 18.91 -27.42 -11.28
CA GLN A 161 18.80 -28.69 -12.01
C GLN A 161 18.28 -28.56 -13.45
N TYR A 162 17.70 -27.41 -13.80
CA TYR A 162 17.11 -27.21 -15.12
C TYR A 162 18.09 -26.53 -16.09
N GLU A 163 18.04 -26.93 -17.36
CA GLU A 163 18.75 -26.25 -18.44
C GLU A 163 18.13 -24.90 -18.81
N SER A 164 18.78 -24.16 -19.71
CA SER A 164 18.21 -22.94 -20.27
C SER A 164 16.99 -23.23 -21.15
N MET A 165 15.95 -22.41 -21.04
CA MET A 165 14.68 -22.57 -21.74
C MET A 165 14.45 -21.43 -22.71
N ASP A 166 13.96 -21.72 -23.92
CA ASP A 166 13.57 -20.70 -24.90
C ASP A 166 12.23 -20.06 -24.52
N VAL A 167 11.32 -20.81 -23.91
CA VAL A 167 9.99 -20.36 -23.46
C VAL A 167 9.63 -20.99 -22.12
N ILE A 168 9.12 -20.18 -21.19
CA ILE A 168 8.52 -20.66 -19.95
C ILE A 168 7.00 -20.61 -20.10
N VAL A 169 6.31 -21.73 -19.89
CA VAL A 169 4.85 -21.86 -19.96
C VAL A 169 4.30 -22.23 -18.59
N ALA A 170 3.33 -21.48 -18.07
CA ALA A 170 2.74 -21.76 -16.77
C ALA A 170 1.21 -21.72 -16.76
N LYS A 171 0.57 -22.73 -16.16
CA LYS A 171 -0.86 -22.67 -15.81
C LYS A 171 -1.05 -21.87 -14.52
N LEU A 172 -1.73 -20.74 -14.61
CA LEU A 172 -2.08 -19.99 -13.40
C LEU A 172 -3.46 -20.42 -12.86
N PRO A 173 -3.57 -20.72 -11.55
CA PRO A 173 -4.85 -20.91 -10.87
C PRO A 173 -5.72 -19.65 -10.98
N CYS A 174 -7.01 -19.78 -11.26
CA CYS A 174 -7.93 -18.65 -11.38
C CYS A 174 -9.23 -18.99 -10.66
N MET A 175 -9.58 -18.20 -9.66
CA MET A 175 -10.80 -18.35 -8.86
C MET A 175 -11.85 -17.28 -9.17
N TYR A 176 -11.58 -16.37 -10.11
CA TYR A 176 -12.54 -15.35 -10.53
C TYR A 176 -13.87 -16.00 -10.97
N PRO A 177 -15.04 -15.43 -10.60
CA PRO A 177 -15.25 -14.14 -9.95
C PRO A 177 -15.30 -14.17 -8.41
N LYS A 178 -14.79 -15.22 -7.74
CA LYS A 178 -14.78 -15.25 -6.26
C LYS A 178 -14.04 -14.03 -5.70
N GLU A 179 -14.60 -13.43 -4.64
CA GLU A 179 -13.96 -12.32 -3.94
C GLU A 179 -12.56 -12.72 -3.44
N GLY A 180 -11.61 -11.79 -3.50
CA GLY A 180 -10.23 -12.05 -3.08
C GLY A 180 -9.43 -13.00 -3.99
N TRP A 181 -9.92 -13.37 -5.18
CA TRP A 181 -9.22 -14.28 -6.10
C TRP A 181 -7.77 -13.90 -6.41
N GLY A 182 -7.42 -12.60 -6.37
CA GLY A 182 -6.07 -12.09 -6.58
C GLY A 182 -5.13 -12.39 -5.41
N ARG A 183 -5.66 -12.53 -4.19
CA ARG A 183 -4.94 -12.78 -2.94
C ARG A 183 -4.89 -14.28 -2.64
N ASN A 184 -4.38 -15.06 -3.59
CA ASN A 184 -4.25 -16.51 -3.46
C ASN A 184 -2.76 -16.91 -3.48
N VAL A 185 -2.30 -17.56 -2.39
CA VAL A 185 -0.87 -17.90 -2.20
C VAL A 185 -0.38 -18.89 -3.26
N PHE A 186 -1.17 -19.90 -3.63
CA PHE A 186 -0.79 -20.85 -4.67
C PHE A 186 -0.66 -20.16 -6.05
N ARG A 187 -1.57 -19.23 -6.37
CA ARG A 187 -1.46 -18.39 -7.57
C ARG A 187 -0.16 -17.59 -7.54
N LEU A 188 0.19 -16.95 -6.41
CA LEU A 188 1.44 -16.22 -6.26
C LEU A 188 2.68 -17.13 -6.43
N GLN A 189 2.67 -18.32 -5.81
CA GLN A 189 3.75 -19.31 -5.95
C GLN A 189 4.03 -19.61 -7.42
N VAL A 190 3.01 -19.94 -8.22
CA VAL A 190 3.21 -20.25 -9.65
C VAL A 190 3.76 -19.04 -10.43
N HIS A 191 3.30 -17.81 -10.12
CA HIS A 191 3.87 -16.61 -10.74
C HIS A 191 5.35 -16.42 -10.37
N LEU A 192 5.72 -16.62 -9.11
CA LEU A 192 7.09 -16.48 -8.63
C LEU A 192 8.03 -17.55 -9.22
N ILE A 193 7.55 -18.78 -9.39
CA ILE A 193 8.31 -19.84 -10.07
C ILE A 193 8.56 -19.45 -11.53
N ALA A 194 7.52 -19.03 -12.26
CA ALA A 194 7.64 -18.59 -13.64
C ALA A 194 8.61 -17.40 -13.78
N ALA A 195 8.52 -16.41 -12.87
CA ALA A 195 9.40 -15.25 -12.86
C ALA A 195 10.86 -15.64 -12.52
N ASN A 196 11.10 -16.51 -11.54
CA ASN A 196 12.44 -16.97 -11.20
C ASN A 196 13.06 -17.82 -12.32
N LEU A 197 12.29 -18.68 -12.99
CA LEU A 197 12.75 -19.41 -14.17
C LEU A 197 13.10 -18.43 -15.30
N ALA A 198 12.25 -17.44 -15.56
CA ALA A 198 12.51 -16.41 -16.55
C ALA A 198 13.84 -15.68 -16.30
N VAL A 199 14.15 -15.35 -15.04
CA VAL A 199 15.40 -14.69 -14.64
C VAL A 199 16.61 -15.64 -14.73
N LYS A 200 16.51 -16.81 -14.10
CA LYS A 200 17.64 -17.72 -13.87
C LYS A 200 17.94 -18.63 -15.05
N LYS A 201 16.90 -19.05 -15.79
CA LYS A 201 16.97 -20.09 -16.84
C LYS A 201 16.39 -19.68 -18.19
N GLY A 202 15.65 -18.58 -18.26
CA GLY A 202 15.15 -18.04 -19.52
C GLY A 202 16.29 -17.60 -20.44
N LYS A 203 16.21 -18.00 -21.71
CA LYS A 203 17.08 -17.51 -22.77
C LYS A 203 16.77 -16.04 -23.02
N LYS A 204 17.82 -15.23 -22.96
CA LYS A 204 17.74 -13.78 -23.03
C LYS A 204 18.04 -13.34 -24.45
N ASP A 205 17.20 -12.46 -25.01
CA ASP A 205 17.53 -11.77 -26.25
C ASP A 205 18.56 -10.65 -26.02
N TRP A 206 18.92 -9.94 -27.10
CA TRP A 206 19.84 -8.82 -27.05
C TRP A 206 19.35 -7.62 -26.22
N LYS A 207 18.03 -7.53 -25.96
CA LYS A 207 17.40 -6.52 -25.09
C LYS A 207 17.24 -7.00 -23.65
N TRP A 208 17.79 -8.16 -23.28
CA TRP A 208 17.58 -8.78 -21.96
C TRP A 208 16.13 -9.14 -21.67
N LYS A 209 15.37 -9.51 -22.71
CA LYS A 209 14.01 -10.03 -22.60
C LYS A 209 13.97 -11.55 -22.72
N THR A 210 12.98 -12.15 -22.09
CA THR A 210 12.71 -13.59 -22.14
C THR A 210 11.23 -13.86 -22.38
N LYS A 211 10.91 -15.02 -22.96
CA LYS A 211 9.54 -15.36 -23.37
C LYS A 211 8.84 -16.13 -22.26
N VAL A 212 7.71 -15.60 -21.80
CA VAL A 212 6.86 -16.22 -20.79
C VAL A 212 5.43 -16.29 -21.31
N VAL A 213 4.84 -17.48 -21.27
CA VAL A 213 3.46 -17.72 -21.67
C VAL A 213 2.68 -18.20 -20.45
N LEU A 214 1.59 -17.52 -20.14
CA LEU A 214 0.76 -17.81 -18.97
C LEU A 214 -0.64 -18.22 -19.45
N TRP A 215 -1.16 -19.33 -18.94
CA TRP A 215 -2.48 -19.84 -19.29
C TRP A 215 -3.47 -19.68 -18.13
N SER A 216 -4.40 -18.73 -18.27
CA SER A 216 -5.38 -18.37 -17.26
C SER A 216 -6.52 -17.53 -17.81
N LYS A 217 -7.75 -17.78 -17.33
CA LYS A 217 -8.89 -16.87 -17.49
C LYS A 217 -8.68 -15.54 -16.77
N CYS A 218 -7.93 -15.57 -15.66
CA CYS A 218 -7.63 -14.39 -14.85
C CYS A 218 -6.38 -13.70 -15.37
N ARG A 219 -6.42 -12.37 -15.52
CA ARG A 219 -5.25 -11.56 -15.88
C ARG A 219 -4.05 -11.88 -14.97
N PRO A 220 -2.87 -12.20 -15.54
CA PRO A 220 -1.63 -12.36 -14.76
C PRO A 220 -1.30 -11.12 -13.92
N MET A 221 -0.61 -11.33 -12.79
CA MET A 221 -0.21 -10.26 -11.88
C MET A 221 0.64 -9.20 -12.60
N MET A 222 0.13 -7.96 -12.66
CA MET A 222 0.76 -6.86 -13.39
C MET A 222 2.07 -6.40 -12.76
N GLU A 223 2.28 -6.74 -11.49
CA GLU A 223 3.48 -6.46 -10.71
C GLU A 223 4.68 -7.28 -11.18
N LEU A 224 4.43 -8.47 -11.72
CA LEU A 224 5.45 -9.33 -12.31
C LEU A 224 5.43 -9.23 -13.84
N PHE A 225 4.26 -9.43 -14.46
CA PHE A 225 4.10 -9.46 -15.91
C PHE A 225 3.32 -8.23 -16.38
N ARG A 226 4.05 -7.16 -16.70
CA ARG A 226 3.44 -5.87 -17.01
C ARG A 226 2.66 -5.91 -18.31
N CYS A 227 1.70 -5.00 -18.38
CA CYS A 227 0.97 -4.68 -19.60
C CYS A 227 1.90 -4.31 -20.77
N ASN A 228 2.97 -3.52 -20.52
CA ASN A 228 3.94 -3.14 -21.56
C ASN A 228 4.72 -4.31 -22.17
N ASP A 229 4.80 -5.43 -21.44
CA ASP A 229 5.58 -6.59 -21.85
C ASP A 229 4.68 -7.64 -22.54
N LEU A 230 3.36 -7.43 -22.58
CA LEU A 230 2.38 -8.30 -23.24
C LEU A 230 2.48 -8.14 -24.76
N VAL A 231 2.77 -9.25 -25.45
CA VAL A 231 2.88 -9.31 -26.91
C VAL A 231 1.58 -9.75 -27.56
N LYS A 232 0.95 -10.80 -27.02
CA LYS A 232 -0.28 -11.37 -27.59
C LYS A 232 -1.16 -11.97 -26.49
N HIS A 233 -2.47 -11.85 -26.68
CA HIS A 233 -3.48 -12.45 -25.83
C HIS A 233 -4.50 -13.19 -26.70
N GLU A 234 -4.62 -14.51 -26.54
CA GLU A 234 -5.48 -15.39 -27.34
C GLU A 234 -6.28 -16.31 -26.43
N GLY A 235 -7.57 -16.04 -26.27
CA GLY A 235 -8.42 -16.78 -25.32
C GLY A 235 -7.88 -16.63 -23.90
N ASP A 236 -7.49 -17.74 -23.28
CA ASP A 236 -6.90 -17.76 -21.94
C ASP A 236 -5.35 -17.67 -21.94
N TRP A 237 -4.72 -17.48 -23.10
CA TRP A 237 -3.26 -17.47 -23.25
C TRP A 237 -2.69 -16.06 -23.30
N TRP A 238 -1.71 -15.80 -22.45
CA TRP A 238 -1.04 -14.51 -22.31
C TRP A 238 0.44 -14.68 -22.62
N TYR A 239 0.93 -14.08 -23.71
CA TYR A 239 2.33 -14.15 -24.11
C TYR A 239 3.05 -12.84 -23.81
N TYR A 240 4.11 -12.92 -23.01
CA TYR A 240 4.96 -11.81 -22.61
C TYR A 240 6.39 -11.97 -23.12
N GLU A 241 6.99 -10.85 -23.52
CA GLU A 241 8.44 -10.68 -23.59
C GLU A 241 8.91 -9.88 -22.38
N ALA A 242 9.16 -10.58 -21.29
CA ALA A 242 9.43 -10.01 -19.98
C ALA A 242 10.86 -9.47 -19.86
N ASP A 243 11.00 -8.25 -19.34
CA ASP A 243 12.29 -7.62 -19.03
C ASP A 243 12.94 -8.34 -17.83
N VAL A 244 14.04 -9.04 -18.09
CA VAL A 244 14.69 -9.88 -17.09
C VAL A 244 15.33 -9.05 -15.98
N LYS A 245 15.95 -7.91 -16.30
CA LYS A 245 16.61 -7.07 -15.27
C LYS A 245 15.61 -6.54 -14.26
N ARG A 246 14.44 -6.15 -14.75
CA ARG A 246 13.33 -5.69 -13.92
C ARG A 246 12.73 -6.83 -13.10
N LEU A 247 12.50 -7.99 -13.71
CA LEU A 247 12.00 -9.17 -13.00
C LEU A 247 12.98 -9.64 -11.91
N GLU A 248 14.29 -9.60 -12.19
CA GLU A 248 15.34 -9.92 -11.22
C GLU A 248 15.25 -9.01 -10.00
N GLN A 249 15.10 -7.70 -10.20
CA GLN A 249 14.87 -6.76 -9.11
C GLN A 249 13.63 -7.16 -8.29
N LYS A 250 12.53 -7.54 -8.94
CA LYS A 250 11.29 -7.96 -8.27
C LYS A 250 11.45 -9.22 -7.43
N VAL A 251 12.00 -10.29 -8.00
CA VAL A 251 12.14 -11.57 -7.28
C VAL A 251 13.25 -11.57 -6.24
N SER A 252 14.11 -10.54 -6.24
CA SER A 252 15.14 -10.33 -5.21
C SER A 252 14.61 -9.69 -3.92
N LEU A 253 13.41 -9.12 -3.94
CA LEU A 253 12.79 -8.49 -2.77
C LEU A 253 11.98 -9.52 -1.96
N PRO A 254 11.67 -9.21 -0.69
CA PRO A 254 10.82 -10.06 0.13
C PRO A 254 9.49 -10.39 -0.56
N VAL A 255 9.07 -11.65 -0.43
CA VAL A 255 7.86 -12.17 -1.08
C VAL A 255 6.58 -11.57 -0.48
N GLY A 256 6.59 -11.24 0.80
CA GLY A 256 5.45 -10.69 1.53
C GLY A 256 5.79 -9.40 2.26
N SER A 257 4.75 -8.71 2.76
CA SER A 257 4.90 -7.52 3.62
C SER A 257 5.21 -7.88 5.09
N CYS A 258 5.43 -9.16 5.41
CA CYS A 258 5.95 -9.61 6.70
C CYS A 258 7.44 -9.24 6.91
N THR A 259 8.17 -8.87 5.86
CA THR A 259 9.54 -8.31 5.94
C THR A 259 9.58 -6.99 5.20
N LEU A 260 10.34 -6.02 5.73
CA LEU A 260 10.59 -4.75 5.07
C LEU A 260 11.45 -4.95 3.81
N ALA A 261 11.04 -4.34 2.70
CA ALA A 261 11.87 -4.25 1.50
C ALA A 261 13.05 -3.29 1.72
N LEU A 262 12.86 -2.28 2.57
CA LEU A 262 13.87 -1.36 3.04
C LEU A 262 14.07 -1.57 4.55
N PRO A 263 15.00 -2.43 5.00
CA PRO A 263 15.34 -2.50 6.42
C PRO A 263 16.06 -1.21 6.80
N LEU A 264 15.47 -0.42 7.72
CA LEU A 264 16.07 0.85 8.17
C LEU A 264 17.08 0.67 9.30
N TRP A 265 17.31 -0.56 9.76
CA TRP A 265 18.09 -0.86 10.94
C TRP A 265 19.22 -1.84 10.63
N GLU A 266 20.45 -1.37 10.78
CA GLU A 266 21.49 -2.17 11.42
C GLU A 266 21.71 -1.55 12.80
N GLN A 267 21.87 -2.38 13.82
CA GLN A 267 22.04 -1.97 15.22
C GLN A 267 23.03 -0.81 15.37
N GLY A 268 22.55 0.32 15.91
CA GLY A 268 23.37 1.43 16.37
C GLY A 268 23.54 2.59 15.38
N ILE A 269 22.85 3.70 15.69
CA ILE A 269 23.15 5.10 15.32
C ILE A 269 23.32 5.37 13.82
N ASP A 270 22.26 5.90 13.20
CA ASP A 270 22.29 6.73 11.98
C ASP A 270 23.16 6.24 10.80
N LYS A 271 23.29 4.93 10.58
CA LYS A 271 23.92 4.41 9.37
C LYS A 271 22.88 4.19 8.28
N VAL A 272 22.94 5.05 7.27
CA VAL A 272 22.26 4.87 5.98
C VAL A 272 22.69 3.51 5.41
N TYR A 273 21.70 2.63 5.21
CA TYR A 273 21.80 1.30 4.59
C TYR A 273 22.92 1.18 3.54
N ASP A 274 23.63 0.04 3.52
CA ASP A 274 24.60 -0.28 2.47
C ASP A 274 23.90 -0.48 1.12
N LEU A 275 23.74 0.64 0.45
CA LEU A 275 23.22 0.75 -0.90
C LEU A 275 24.07 -0.01 -1.93
N SER A 276 25.23 -0.58 -1.61
CA SER A 276 26.09 -1.27 -2.58
C SER A 276 25.37 -2.41 -3.30
N LYS A 277 24.53 -3.18 -2.59
CA LYS A 277 23.76 -4.31 -3.16
C LYS A 277 22.69 -3.85 -4.15
N ILE A 278 21.99 -2.75 -3.84
CA ILE A 278 20.95 -2.17 -4.70
C ILE A 278 21.56 -1.30 -5.81
N LYS A 279 22.63 -0.57 -5.52
CA LYS A 279 23.38 0.24 -6.50
C LYS A 279 23.97 -0.66 -7.57
N ARG A 280 24.55 -1.82 -7.24
CA ARG A 280 25.11 -2.78 -8.22
C ARG A 280 24.09 -3.25 -9.27
N SER A 281 22.81 -3.45 -8.90
CA SER A 281 21.78 -3.81 -9.89
C SER A 281 21.37 -2.61 -10.76
N VAL A 282 21.47 -1.40 -10.21
CA VAL A 282 21.08 -0.14 -10.85
C VAL A 282 22.17 0.48 -11.72
N THR A 283 23.46 0.36 -11.40
CA THR A 283 24.58 0.92 -12.19
C THR A 283 24.73 0.30 -13.57
N SER A 284 24.08 -0.83 -13.86
CA SER A 284 24.06 -1.43 -15.21
C SER A 284 23.13 -0.71 -16.20
N MET A 285 22.47 0.38 -15.79
CA MET A 285 21.57 1.17 -16.64
C MET A 285 22.23 2.51 -17.03
N SER A 286 22.98 2.52 -18.13
CA SER A 286 23.72 3.66 -18.69
C SER A 286 22.86 4.75 -19.35
N LYS A 287 21.54 4.80 -19.10
CA LYS A 287 20.69 5.94 -19.49
C LYS A 287 20.39 6.78 -18.26
N ALA A 288 20.45 8.11 -18.41
CA ALA A 288 19.93 9.04 -17.42
C ALA A 288 18.48 8.62 -17.09
N LYS A 289 18.24 8.14 -15.86
CA LYS A 289 16.90 7.80 -15.42
C LYS A 289 16.15 9.10 -15.18
N HIS A 290 15.09 9.33 -15.94
CA HIS A 290 14.18 10.44 -15.69
C HIS A 290 13.31 10.04 -14.50
N GLU A 291 13.54 10.68 -13.36
CA GLU A 291 12.89 10.40 -12.09
C GLU A 291 12.23 11.67 -11.53
N ALA A 292 11.05 11.53 -10.94
CA ALA A 292 10.32 12.64 -10.36
C ALA A 292 9.56 12.27 -9.08
N TYR A 293 9.42 13.24 -8.18
CA TYR A 293 8.31 13.25 -7.24
C TYR A 293 7.07 13.77 -7.95
N ALA A 294 5.93 13.13 -7.69
CA ALA A 294 4.66 13.51 -8.28
C ALA A 294 3.60 13.76 -7.22
N THR A 295 2.75 14.76 -7.44
CA THR A 295 1.52 14.95 -6.67
C THR A 295 0.36 15.34 -7.58
N VAL A 296 -0.88 15.26 -7.08
CA VAL A 296 -2.09 15.55 -7.87
C VAL A 296 -2.99 16.49 -7.07
N LEU A 297 -3.42 17.59 -7.71
CA LEU A 297 -4.48 18.46 -7.20
C LEU A 297 -5.63 18.51 -8.21
N HIS A 298 -6.86 18.35 -7.74
CA HIS A 298 -8.04 18.45 -8.58
C HIS A 298 -9.25 18.92 -7.78
N SER A 299 -10.31 19.34 -8.47
CA SER A 299 -11.63 19.72 -7.92
C SER A 299 -11.69 20.93 -6.99
N SER A 300 -10.63 21.22 -6.22
CA SER A 300 -10.58 22.33 -5.28
C SER A 300 -9.16 22.85 -5.11
N ASP A 301 -9.06 24.08 -4.62
CA ASP A 301 -7.80 24.73 -4.28
C ASP A 301 -7.38 24.54 -2.82
N GLY A 302 -8.13 23.76 -2.04
CA GLY A 302 -7.93 23.57 -0.60
C GLY A 302 -6.59 22.93 -0.23
N TYR A 303 -5.96 22.21 -1.18
CA TYR A 303 -4.67 21.53 -1.01
C TYR A 303 -3.49 22.27 -1.65
N VAL A 304 -3.70 23.48 -2.20
CA VAL A 304 -2.61 24.28 -2.79
C VAL A 304 -1.52 24.59 -1.77
N CYS A 305 -1.90 24.96 -0.54
CA CYS A 305 -0.93 25.19 0.53
C CYS A 305 -0.14 23.91 0.87
N GLY A 306 -0.83 22.77 0.97
CA GLY A 306 -0.21 21.47 1.18
C GLY A 306 0.82 21.12 0.11
N ALA A 307 0.47 21.26 -1.16
CA ALA A 307 1.39 21.01 -2.28
C ALA A 307 2.60 21.96 -2.28
N ILE A 308 2.42 23.24 -1.90
CA ILE A 308 3.54 24.17 -1.72
C ILE A 308 4.46 23.68 -0.61
N THR A 309 3.92 23.32 0.57
CA THR A 309 4.74 22.81 1.67
C THR A 309 5.44 21.51 1.33
N LEU A 310 4.78 20.60 0.60
CA LEU A 310 5.39 19.36 0.12
C LEU A 310 6.62 19.66 -0.77
N ALA A 311 6.49 20.52 -1.78
CA ALA A 311 7.62 20.88 -2.63
C ALA A 311 8.77 21.51 -1.84
N GLN A 312 8.46 22.45 -0.95
CA GLN A 312 9.48 23.11 -0.13
C GLN A 312 10.19 22.11 0.78
N SER A 313 9.46 21.16 1.38
CA SER A 313 10.05 20.11 2.22
C SER A 313 10.96 19.17 1.42
N LEU A 314 10.55 18.76 0.22
CA LEU A 314 11.37 17.94 -0.67
C LEU A 314 12.68 18.65 -1.05
N LEU A 315 12.59 19.93 -1.45
CA LEU A 315 13.76 20.73 -1.82
C LEU A 315 14.71 20.96 -0.62
N GLN A 316 14.18 21.23 0.57
CA GLN A 316 14.98 21.40 1.79
C GLN A 316 15.71 20.11 2.20
N THR A 317 15.16 18.94 1.87
CA THR A 317 15.85 17.66 2.08
C THR A 317 16.86 17.31 0.97
N GLY A 318 17.09 18.23 0.01
CA GLY A 318 18.19 18.14 -0.95
C GLY A 318 17.95 17.24 -2.14
N THR A 319 16.70 16.90 -2.47
CA THR A 319 16.43 16.15 -3.70
C THR A 319 16.84 16.94 -4.95
N LYS A 320 17.33 16.21 -5.96
CA LYS A 320 17.63 16.75 -7.30
C LYS A 320 16.66 16.26 -8.36
N ARG A 321 15.59 15.56 -7.95
CA ARG A 321 14.61 14.99 -8.88
C ARG A 321 13.58 16.03 -9.27
N ASP A 322 12.97 15.82 -10.42
CA ASP A 322 11.91 16.70 -10.87
C ASP A 322 10.72 16.66 -9.91
N LEU A 323 10.06 17.80 -9.71
CA LEU A 323 8.81 17.87 -8.98
C LEU A 323 7.70 18.07 -10.00
N ILE A 324 6.83 17.08 -10.21
CA ILE A 324 5.71 17.14 -11.15
C ILE A 324 4.38 17.27 -10.39
N LEU A 325 3.60 18.27 -10.75
CA LEU A 325 2.26 18.45 -10.20
C LEU A 325 1.22 18.36 -11.31
N LEU A 326 0.36 17.34 -11.20
CA LEU A 326 -0.80 17.20 -12.07
C LEU A 326 -1.95 18.05 -11.52
N ILE A 327 -2.51 18.93 -12.35
CA ILE A 327 -3.68 19.76 -11.99
C ILE A 327 -4.77 19.73 -13.03
N ASP A 328 -6.01 19.94 -12.61
CA ASP A 328 -7.10 20.28 -13.53
C ASP A 328 -7.22 21.82 -13.70
N THR A 329 -8.30 22.25 -14.35
CA THR A 329 -8.58 23.66 -14.59
C THR A 329 -9.18 24.40 -13.40
N SER A 330 -9.46 23.73 -12.26
CA SER A 330 -10.08 24.38 -11.09
C SER A 330 -9.09 25.25 -10.30
N ILE A 331 -7.79 25.08 -10.51
CA ILE A 331 -6.75 25.86 -9.83
C ILE A 331 -6.48 27.17 -10.59
N SER A 332 -6.67 28.31 -9.93
CA SER A 332 -6.52 29.65 -10.53
C SER A 332 -5.09 29.94 -11.02
N THR A 333 -4.93 30.84 -12.01
CA THR A 333 -3.62 31.22 -12.56
C THR A 333 -2.64 31.71 -11.49
N ALA A 334 -3.11 32.51 -10.51
CA ALA A 334 -2.28 32.99 -9.42
C ALA A 334 -1.71 31.84 -8.58
N LYS A 335 -2.56 30.86 -8.22
CA LYS A 335 -2.15 29.67 -7.47
C LYS A 335 -1.21 28.78 -8.29
N ARG A 336 -1.46 28.62 -9.60
CA ARG A 336 -0.54 27.91 -10.52
C ARG A 336 0.85 28.53 -10.56
N ARG A 337 0.95 29.86 -10.62
CA ARG A 337 2.24 30.57 -10.57
C ARG A 337 2.96 30.35 -9.23
N ALA A 338 2.23 30.37 -8.12
CA ALA A 338 2.80 30.10 -6.82
C ALA A 338 3.30 28.65 -6.67
N LEU A 339 2.54 27.67 -7.18
CA LEU A 339 2.97 26.26 -7.23
C LEU A 339 4.24 26.09 -8.07
N ALA A 340 4.32 26.76 -9.23
CA ALA A 340 5.53 26.76 -10.05
C ALA A 340 6.72 27.41 -9.32
N THR A 341 6.49 28.53 -8.63
CA THR A 341 7.50 29.20 -7.80
C THR A 341 7.97 28.32 -6.64
N ALA A 342 7.09 27.49 -6.08
CA ALA A 342 7.44 26.53 -5.04
C ALA A 342 8.33 25.37 -5.53
N GLY A 343 8.46 25.20 -6.86
CA GLY A 343 9.32 24.19 -7.49
C GLY A 343 8.59 23.21 -8.41
N TRP A 344 7.26 23.26 -8.50
CA TRP A 344 6.50 22.31 -9.31
C TRP A 344 6.55 22.60 -10.81
N LYS A 345 6.84 21.59 -11.61
CA LYS A 345 6.53 21.54 -13.03
C LYS A 345 5.07 21.13 -13.21
N ILE A 346 4.26 22.08 -13.65
CA ILE A 346 2.80 21.91 -13.75
C ILE A 346 2.41 21.16 -15.02
N ARG A 347 1.50 20.19 -14.90
CA ARG A 347 0.86 19.50 -16.04
C ARG A 347 -0.65 19.51 -15.90
N PHE A 348 -1.32 19.94 -16.96
CA PHE A 348 -2.78 19.90 -17.01
C PHE A 348 -3.26 18.48 -17.31
N ILE A 349 -4.31 18.08 -16.59
CA ILE A 349 -4.96 16.79 -16.75
C ILE A 349 -6.47 16.95 -16.77
N SER A 350 -7.14 15.97 -17.39
CA SER A 350 -8.58 15.82 -17.26
C SER A 350 -8.91 14.93 -16.06
N ARG A 351 -9.84 15.40 -15.22
CA ARG A 351 -10.34 14.64 -14.07
C ARG A 351 -10.92 13.30 -14.50
N ILE A 352 -10.79 12.31 -13.63
CA ILE A 352 -11.39 10.99 -13.81
C ILE A 352 -12.41 10.80 -12.69
N ARG A 353 -13.68 10.68 -13.08
CA ARG A 353 -14.78 10.45 -12.14
C ARG A 353 -14.74 9.00 -11.66
N ASN A 354 -14.92 8.81 -10.35
CA ASN A 354 -15.25 7.52 -9.76
C ASN A 354 -16.72 7.21 -10.07
N PRO A 355 -17.00 6.17 -10.88
CA PRO A 355 -18.37 5.87 -11.33
C PRO A 355 -19.32 5.59 -10.16
N ARG A 356 -18.81 5.06 -9.04
CA ARG A 356 -19.60 4.66 -7.87
C ARG A 356 -19.72 5.75 -6.80
N ALA A 357 -19.03 6.88 -6.97
CA ALA A 357 -19.16 8.01 -6.06
C ALA A 357 -20.46 8.78 -6.31
N LYS A 358 -21.04 9.32 -5.24
CA LYS A 358 -22.17 10.26 -5.34
C LYS A 358 -21.66 11.61 -5.86
N ASN A 359 -22.50 12.36 -6.56
CA ASN A 359 -22.11 13.69 -7.03
C ASN A 359 -21.84 14.62 -5.85
N GLY A 360 -20.77 15.42 -5.94
CA GLY A 360 -20.38 16.40 -4.93
C GLY A 360 -19.68 15.82 -3.70
N THR A 361 -19.39 14.51 -3.65
CA THR A 361 -18.62 13.92 -2.55
C THR A 361 -17.12 14.05 -2.77
N TYR A 362 -16.35 14.01 -1.68
CA TYR A 362 -14.89 14.18 -1.73
C TYR A 362 -14.19 13.14 -2.63
N ASN A 363 -14.76 11.93 -2.73
CA ASN A 363 -14.23 10.83 -3.52
C ASN A 363 -14.71 10.82 -4.98
N GLU A 364 -15.48 11.82 -5.44
CA GLU A 364 -16.04 11.85 -6.80
C GLU A 364 -14.96 11.78 -7.88
N TYR A 365 -13.81 12.41 -7.65
CA TYR A 365 -12.74 12.51 -8.65
C TYR A 365 -11.41 11.89 -8.20
N ASN A 366 -11.41 11.09 -7.14
CA ASN A 366 -10.19 10.49 -6.58
C ASN A 366 -9.43 9.61 -7.59
N TYR A 367 -10.13 8.97 -8.54
CA TYR A 367 -9.53 8.18 -9.62
C TYR A 367 -8.69 9.02 -10.58
N THR A 368 -8.72 10.35 -10.48
CA THR A 368 -7.77 11.25 -11.17
C THR A 368 -6.32 10.88 -10.87
N LYS A 369 -6.04 10.23 -9.73
CA LYS A 369 -4.74 9.64 -9.39
C LYS A 369 -4.21 8.65 -10.43
N PHE A 370 -5.07 8.02 -11.23
CA PHE A 370 -4.64 7.11 -12.32
C PHE A 370 -3.79 7.85 -13.38
N ARG A 371 -3.93 9.17 -13.51
CA ARG A 371 -3.12 10.00 -14.42
C ARG A 371 -1.62 9.91 -14.13
N LEU A 372 -1.22 9.49 -12.93
CA LEU A 372 0.18 9.22 -12.59
C LEU A 372 0.84 8.21 -13.54
N TRP A 373 0.09 7.21 -14.02
CA TRP A 373 0.61 6.23 -14.97
C TRP A 373 0.83 6.80 -16.38
N GLN A 374 0.35 8.01 -16.68
CA GLN A 374 0.58 8.67 -17.97
C GLN A 374 1.86 9.52 -18.00
N LEU A 375 2.59 9.64 -16.88
CA LEU A 375 3.89 10.33 -16.78
C LEU A 375 5.03 9.51 -17.42
N THR A 376 4.80 9.04 -18.65
CA THR A 376 5.65 8.07 -19.38
C THR A 376 6.97 8.62 -19.88
N ASP A 377 7.19 9.93 -19.75
CA ASP A 377 8.50 10.57 -19.91
C ASP A 377 9.42 10.36 -18.70
N TYR A 378 8.88 9.83 -17.60
CA TYR A 378 9.64 9.36 -16.43
C TYR A 378 9.69 7.84 -16.39
N ASN A 379 10.86 7.30 -16.04
CA ASN A 379 11.03 5.86 -15.82
C ASN A 379 10.41 5.42 -14.50
N LYS A 380 10.42 6.31 -13.50
CA LYS A 380 9.92 6.05 -12.17
C LYS A 380 9.50 7.36 -11.50
N ILE A 381 8.40 7.31 -10.77
CA ILE A 381 7.94 8.41 -9.94
C ILE A 381 7.70 7.93 -8.51
N ILE A 382 7.93 8.82 -7.55
CA ILE A 382 7.42 8.65 -6.19
C ILE A 382 6.22 9.59 -6.07
N PHE A 383 5.04 9.00 -5.99
CA PHE A 383 3.86 9.77 -5.67
C PHE A 383 3.82 10.09 -4.18
N ILE A 384 3.49 11.33 -3.83
CA ILE A 384 3.26 11.79 -2.45
C ILE A 384 1.97 12.64 -2.41
N ASP A 385 1.02 12.29 -1.54
CA ASP A 385 -0.19 13.10 -1.32
C ASP A 385 0.18 14.51 -0.81
N ALA A 386 -0.62 15.51 -1.18
CA ALA A 386 -0.36 16.92 -0.86
C ALA A 386 -0.50 17.27 0.64
N ASP A 387 -0.95 16.33 1.48
CA ASP A 387 -1.05 16.46 2.94
C ASP A 387 0.08 15.75 3.70
N ILE A 388 1.21 15.56 3.02
CA ILE A 388 2.44 15.01 3.57
C ILE A 388 3.53 16.10 3.56
N ILE A 389 4.34 16.14 4.61
CA ILE A 389 5.62 16.87 4.60
C ILE A 389 6.78 15.89 4.72
N VAL A 390 7.88 16.18 4.03
CA VAL A 390 9.09 15.36 4.00
C VAL A 390 10.15 15.98 4.92
N LEU A 391 10.61 15.20 5.89
CA LEU A 391 11.58 15.63 6.90
C LEU A 391 13.00 15.12 6.63
N ARG A 392 13.14 14.05 5.85
CA ARG A 392 14.42 13.49 5.38
C ARG A 392 14.32 13.11 3.91
N ASN A 393 15.45 13.13 3.21
CA ASN A 393 15.49 12.85 1.79
C ASN A 393 14.92 11.45 1.47
N LEU A 394 13.99 11.38 0.52
CA LEU A 394 13.29 10.16 0.11
C LEU A 394 13.83 9.58 -1.21
N ASP A 395 14.95 10.07 -1.76
CA ASP A 395 15.47 9.65 -3.06
C ASP A 395 15.84 8.16 -3.05
N ILE A 396 16.10 7.60 -1.86
CA ILE A 396 16.29 6.17 -1.62
C ILE A 396 15.17 5.32 -2.22
N LEU A 397 13.94 5.83 -2.27
CA LEU A 397 12.78 5.09 -2.77
C LEU A 397 12.81 4.87 -4.29
N PHE A 398 13.56 5.68 -5.06
CA PHE A 398 13.71 5.44 -6.51
C PHE A 398 14.47 4.15 -6.84
N HIS A 399 15.10 3.53 -5.83
CA HIS A 399 15.72 2.23 -5.99
C HIS A 399 14.74 1.05 -5.88
N PHE A 400 13.48 1.29 -5.50
CA PHE A 400 12.47 0.25 -5.35
C PHE A 400 11.58 0.13 -6.59
N PRO A 401 11.00 -1.05 -6.89
CA PRO A 401 10.11 -1.24 -8.03
C PRO A 401 8.64 -0.96 -7.68
N GLN A 402 7.79 -0.74 -8.68
CA GLN A 402 6.33 -0.63 -8.49
C GLN A 402 5.71 -2.01 -8.22
N MET A 403 4.83 -2.24 -7.25
CA MET A 403 4.33 -1.31 -6.23
C MET A 403 5.14 -1.47 -4.95
N SER A 404 5.70 -0.37 -4.45
CA SER A 404 6.30 -0.27 -3.12
C SER A 404 5.64 0.88 -2.37
N ALA A 405 5.17 0.60 -1.15
CA ALA A 405 4.35 1.52 -0.37
C ALA A 405 4.44 1.16 1.13
N VAL A 406 3.89 2.01 1.98
CA VAL A 406 3.83 1.74 3.43
C VAL A 406 2.55 0.97 3.75
N GLY A 407 2.64 -0.01 4.65
CA GLY A 407 1.48 -0.78 5.10
C GLY A 407 0.46 0.08 5.84
N ASN A 408 -0.81 -0.27 5.67
CA ASN A 408 -1.93 0.31 6.41
C ASN A 408 -2.54 -0.77 7.32
N ASP A 409 -3.86 -0.75 7.52
CA ASP A 409 -4.63 -1.82 8.16
C ASP A 409 -4.57 -3.12 7.32
N GLN A 410 -4.72 -4.31 7.92
CA GLN A 410 -4.78 -5.60 7.19
C GLN A 410 -3.66 -5.83 6.15
N SER A 411 -3.97 -6.43 5.00
CA SER A 411 -3.02 -6.76 3.91
C SER A 411 -2.87 -5.66 2.86
N ILE A 412 -3.32 -4.44 3.18
CA ILE A 412 -3.42 -3.32 2.22
C ILE A 412 -2.35 -2.25 2.49
N PHE A 413 -1.91 -1.58 1.43
CA PHE A 413 -1.02 -0.44 1.53
C PHE A 413 -1.77 0.90 1.60
N ASN A 414 -1.12 1.88 2.22
CA ASN A 414 -1.54 3.27 2.17
C ASN A 414 -1.08 3.90 0.84
N SER A 415 -1.99 4.59 0.14
CA SER A 415 -1.71 5.18 -1.17
C SER A 415 -1.11 6.60 -1.12
N GLY A 416 -0.75 7.08 0.08
CA GLY A 416 -0.18 8.41 0.30
C GLY A 416 1.26 8.56 -0.15
N VAL A 417 2.06 7.48 -0.08
CA VAL A 417 3.40 7.40 -0.67
C VAL A 417 3.53 6.11 -1.47
N MET A 418 3.75 6.22 -2.78
CA MET A 418 3.84 5.06 -3.68
C MET A 418 4.97 5.20 -4.68
N VAL A 419 5.72 4.13 -4.88
CA VAL A 419 6.66 4.00 -5.99
C VAL A 419 5.93 3.47 -7.22
N ILE A 420 5.90 4.25 -8.29
CA ILE A 420 5.15 3.98 -9.53
C ILE A 420 6.11 4.00 -10.72
N GLU A 421 5.86 3.12 -11.69
CA GLU A 421 6.58 3.06 -12.96
C GLU A 421 5.57 3.31 -14.08
N PRO A 422 5.48 4.57 -14.55
CA PRO A 422 4.43 5.00 -15.47
C PRO A 422 4.33 4.15 -16.73
N SER A 423 3.09 3.90 -17.15
CA SER A 423 2.75 3.11 -18.34
C SER A 423 1.34 3.49 -18.82
N ASN A 424 1.23 3.93 -20.08
CA ASN A 424 -0.08 4.14 -20.72
C ASN A 424 -0.89 2.84 -20.80
N CYS A 425 -0.23 1.69 -20.93
CA CYS A 425 -0.88 0.38 -20.93
C CYS A 425 -1.52 0.11 -19.55
N THR A 426 -0.77 0.31 -18.46
CA THR A 426 -1.32 0.19 -17.10
C THR A 426 -2.43 1.19 -16.86
N PHE A 427 -2.28 2.45 -17.30
CA PHE A 427 -3.35 3.44 -17.23
C PHE A 427 -4.62 2.95 -17.92
N GLN A 428 -4.53 2.41 -19.14
CA GLN A 428 -5.69 1.88 -19.86
C GLN A 428 -6.36 0.75 -19.09
N VAL A 429 -5.58 -0.16 -18.50
CA VAL A 429 -6.12 -1.24 -17.66
C VAL A 429 -6.87 -0.70 -16.44
N LEU A 430 -6.33 0.33 -15.76
CA LEU A 430 -7.03 0.97 -14.64
C LEU A 430 -8.35 1.61 -15.09
N MET A 431 -8.37 2.19 -16.30
CA MET A 431 -9.58 2.78 -16.88
C MET A 431 -10.61 1.73 -17.29
N ASP A 432 -10.18 0.62 -17.88
CA ASP A 432 -11.06 -0.48 -18.30
C ASP A 432 -11.71 -1.16 -17.10
N LEU A 433 -10.98 -1.31 -15.99
CA LEU A 433 -11.45 -1.93 -14.75
C LEU A 433 -12.19 -0.98 -13.81
N ARG A 434 -12.27 0.31 -14.17
CA ARG A 434 -12.80 1.38 -13.33
C ARG A 434 -14.23 1.12 -12.84
N ASP A 435 -15.06 0.57 -13.72
CA ASP A 435 -16.48 0.32 -13.47
C ASP A 435 -16.70 -1.03 -12.74
N ASP A 436 -15.81 -2.01 -12.98
CA ASP A 436 -15.92 -3.38 -12.48
C ASP A 436 -15.36 -3.55 -11.06
N VAL A 437 -14.19 -2.96 -10.79
CA VAL A 437 -13.50 -3.14 -9.50
C VAL A 437 -14.18 -2.37 -8.39
N VAL A 438 -14.48 -3.08 -7.30
CA VAL A 438 -15.10 -2.52 -6.10
C VAL A 438 -14.00 -2.02 -5.17
N SER A 439 -13.91 -0.71 -4.96
CA SER A 439 -13.00 -0.15 -3.97
C SER A 439 -13.56 -0.32 -2.55
N TYR A 440 -12.84 -1.03 -1.66
CA TYR A 440 -13.28 -1.30 -0.28
C TYR A 440 -13.64 -0.04 0.53
N ASN A 441 -12.96 1.09 0.28
CA ASN A 441 -13.24 2.38 0.95
C ASN A 441 -13.89 3.42 0.02
N GLY A 442 -14.33 3.02 -1.19
CA GLY A 442 -14.81 3.95 -2.23
C GLY A 442 -13.76 4.95 -2.75
N GLY A 443 -12.49 4.76 -2.35
CA GLY A 443 -11.30 5.56 -2.61
C GLY A 443 -10.47 5.13 -3.83
N ASP A 444 -9.49 5.93 -4.23
CA ASP A 444 -8.39 5.47 -5.10
C ASP A 444 -7.55 4.40 -4.39
N GLN A 445 -7.29 4.55 -3.08
CA GLN A 445 -6.53 3.57 -2.30
C GLN A 445 -7.17 2.18 -2.36
N GLY A 446 -8.50 2.09 -2.22
CA GLY A 446 -9.18 0.81 -2.25
C GLY A 446 -9.14 0.16 -3.62
N PHE A 447 -9.36 0.96 -4.67
CA PHE A 447 -9.21 0.49 -6.04
C PHE A 447 -7.79 -0.05 -6.32
N LEU A 448 -6.76 0.72 -5.97
CA LEU A 448 -5.37 0.35 -6.23
C LEU A 448 -4.95 -0.91 -5.47
N ASN A 449 -5.48 -1.16 -4.27
CA ASN A 449 -5.21 -2.37 -3.50
C ASN A 449 -5.87 -3.63 -4.10
N GLU A 450 -6.96 -3.51 -4.85
CA GLU A 450 -7.56 -4.64 -5.59
C GLU A 450 -6.81 -4.94 -6.89
N ILE A 451 -6.13 -3.95 -7.47
CA ILE A 451 -5.34 -4.11 -8.69
C ILE A 451 -3.92 -4.60 -8.39
N PHE A 452 -3.27 -4.00 -7.39
CA PHE A 452 -1.88 -4.25 -7.02
C PHE A 452 -1.79 -5.03 -5.70
N VAL A 453 -2.26 -6.28 -5.71
CA VAL A 453 -2.33 -7.11 -4.51
C VAL A 453 -0.94 -7.54 -4.01
N TRP A 454 0.07 -7.64 -4.89
CA TRP A 454 1.44 -8.01 -4.52
C TRP A 454 2.37 -6.79 -4.50
N TRP A 455 2.55 -6.22 -3.30
CA TRP A 455 3.32 -4.99 -3.06
C TRP A 455 4.45 -5.21 -2.04
N HIS A 456 5.40 -4.29 -2.00
CA HIS A 456 6.59 -4.39 -1.15
C HIS A 456 6.53 -3.36 -0.03
N ARG A 457 6.69 -3.81 1.23
CA ARG A 457 6.54 -2.97 2.41
C ARG A 457 7.72 -2.05 2.61
N LEU A 458 7.44 -0.76 2.58
CA LEU A 458 8.30 0.30 3.07
C LEU A 458 8.01 0.54 4.56
N PRO A 459 9.03 0.95 5.35
CA PRO A 459 8.87 1.29 6.75
C PRO A 459 7.81 2.37 6.99
N ARG A 460 7.05 2.28 8.08
CA ARG A 460 6.09 3.29 8.55
C ARG A 460 6.68 4.70 8.63
N ARG A 461 7.98 4.82 8.91
CA ARG A 461 8.69 6.11 8.96
C ARG A 461 8.70 6.85 7.61
N VAL A 462 8.50 6.16 6.48
CA VAL A 462 8.40 6.73 5.13
C VAL A 462 7.06 7.43 4.90
N ASN A 463 5.99 7.00 5.57
CA ASN A 463 4.65 7.58 5.48
C ASN A 463 3.97 7.50 6.84
N PHE A 464 4.44 8.30 7.80
CA PHE A 464 4.06 8.17 9.20
C PHE A 464 2.75 8.92 9.49
N LEU A 465 1.68 8.18 9.78
CA LEU A 465 0.33 8.73 9.93
C LEU A 465 0.18 9.53 11.23
N LYS A 466 -0.42 10.73 11.13
CA LYS A 466 -0.87 11.56 12.27
C LYS A 466 -2.24 11.09 12.76
N ASN A 467 -2.24 10.02 13.55
CA ASN A 467 -3.40 9.40 14.19
C ASN A 467 -3.03 8.82 15.56
N PHE A 468 -4.01 8.59 16.43
CA PHE A 468 -3.83 8.06 17.78
C PHE A 468 -4.94 7.05 18.08
N TRP A 469 -4.94 5.93 17.34
CA TRP A 469 -6.05 4.97 17.35
C TRP A 469 -6.23 4.23 18.66
N ALA A 470 -5.13 3.91 19.34
CA ALA A 470 -5.20 3.23 20.63
C ALA A 470 -5.67 4.19 21.73
N ASN A 471 -5.57 5.51 21.49
CA ASN A 471 -5.94 6.56 22.43
C ASN A 471 -5.31 6.37 23.82
N THR A 472 -4.04 5.92 23.84
CA THR A 472 -3.28 5.68 25.07
C THR A 472 -2.23 6.76 25.28
N THR A 473 -1.91 7.06 26.54
CA THR A 473 -0.82 7.98 26.90
C THR A 473 0.52 7.54 26.34
N LEU A 474 0.76 6.23 26.23
CA LEU A 474 2.00 5.69 25.67
C LEU A 474 2.10 5.96 24.17
N GLU A 475 1.06 5.66 23.39
CA GLU A 475 1.01 5.97 21.96
C GLU A 475 1.22 7.47 21.73
N ALA A 476 0.50 8.31 22.49
CA ALA A 476 0.61 9.75 22.40
C ALA A 476 2.04 10.23 22.66
N ARG A 477 2.69 9.73 23.72
CA ARG A 477 4.07 10.07 24.07
C ARG A 477 5.05 9.68 22.97
N VAL A 478 4.97 8.44 22.47
CA VAL A 478 5.89 7.92 21.46
C VAL A 478 5.75 8.68 20.14
N LYS A 479 4.52 8.82 19.63
CA LYS A 479 4.29 9.50 18.35
C LYS A 479 4.62 10.98 18.42
N ASN A 480 4.24 11.68 19.50
CA ASN A 480 4.65 13.08 19.68
C ASN A 480 6.17 13.23 19.81
N GLY A 481 6.86 12.29 20.47
CA GLY A 481 8.32 12.24 20.47
C GLY A 481 8.92 12.11 19.06
N LEU A 482 8.34 11.26 18.21
CA LEU A 482 8.75 11.11 16.81
C LEU A 482 8.46 12.36 15.96
N PHE A 483 7.27 12.97 16.11
CA PHE A 483 6.90 14.20 15.40
C PHE A 483 7.80 15.38 15.76
N GLY A 484 8.17 15.49 17.04
CA GLY A 484 8.97 16.59 17.58
C GLY A 484 10.49 16.41 17.49
N SER A 485 10.98 15.24 17.07
CA SER A 485 12.42 14.93 17.06
C SER A 485 13.23 15.90 16.18
N ASP A 486 14.38 16.34 16.71
CA ASP A 486 15.38 17.14 16.00
C ASP A 486 16.79 16.62 16.37
N PRO A 487 17.57 16.04 15.44
CA PRO A 487 17.26 15.83 14.02
C PRO A 487 16.04 14.92 13.81
N PRO A 488 15.29 15.08 12.69
CA PRO A 488 14.11 14.29 12.43
C PRO A 488 14.40 12.78 12.33
N LYS A 489 13.65 11.98 13.09
CA LYS A 489 13.68 10.52 13.05
C LYS A 489 12.79 9.92 11.95
N LEU A 490 11.72 10.62 11.61
CA LEU A 490 10.78 10.26 10.54
C LEU A 490 11.28 10.76 9.19
N TYR A 491 10.98 10.05 8.10
CA TYR A 491 11.20 10.56 6.75
C TYR A 491 10.07 11.48 6.31
N ALA A 492 8.81 11.16 6.65
CA ALA A 492 7.67 12.01 6.33
C ALA A 492 6.55 11.87 7.37
N ILE A 493 5.71 12.90 7.47
CA ILE A 493 4.48 12.92 8.29
C ILE A 493 3.28 13.08 7.38
N HIS A 494 2.29 12.19 7.50
CA HIS A 494 1.01 12.25 6.78
C HIS A 494 -0.09 12.79 7.69
N TYR A 495 -0.56 14.00 7.39
CA TYR A 495 -1.51 14.72 8.22
C TYR A 495 -2.95 14.27 7.94
N LEU A 496 -3.48 13.36 8.76
CA LEU A 496 -4.89 12.96 8.73
C LEU A 496 -5.77 13.98 9.51
N GLY A 497 -7.09 13.85 9.36
CA GLY A 497 -8.07 14.81 9.89
C GLY A 497 -8.03 16.16 9.20
N LEU A 498 -8.35 17.22 9.94
CA LEU A 498 -8.17 18.60 9.49
C LEU A 498 -6.69 18.92 9.28
N LYS A 499 -6.39 19.55 8.14
CA LYS A 499 -5.01 19.84 7.72
C LYS A 499 -4.47 21.07 8.46
N PRO A 500 -3.15 21.15 8.73
CA PRO A 500 -2.56 22.25 9.51
C PRO A 500 -2.88 23.65 8.99
N TRP A 501 -2.92 23.83 7.66
CA TRP A 501 -3.24 25.11 7.03
C TRP A 501 -4.72 25.53 7.17
N HIS A 502 -5.62 24.61 7.54
CA HIS A 502 -7.02 24.89 7.84
C HIS A 502 -7.28 25.21 9.31
N CYS A 503 -6.28 25.05 10.17
CA CYS A 503 -6.30 25.45 11.57
C CYS A 503 -5.58 26.78 11.75
N TYR A 504 -5.80 27.45 12.89
CA TYR A 504 -4.93 28.55 13.31
C TYR A 504 -3.53 28.01 13.67
N ARG A 505 -2.52 28.87 13.59
CA ARG A 505 -1.13 28.54 13.90
C ARG A 505 -0.93 28.09 15.36
N ASP A 506 -1.78 28.58 16.26
CA ASP A 506 -1.61 28.44 17.70
C ASP A 506 -1.73 27.00 18.23
N TYR A 507 -2.60 26.16 17.64
CA TYR A 507 -2.79 24.75 18.03
C TYR A 507 -3.51 23.94 16.94
N ASP A 508 -3.49 22.62 17.07
CA ASP A 508 -4.19 21.72 16.16
C ASP A 508 -5.72 21.78 16.36
N CYS A 509 -6.45 22.39 15.43
CA CYS A 509 -7.91 22.54 15.54
C CYS A 509 -8.70 21.21 15.49
N ASN A 510 -8.05 20.08 15.23
CA ASN A 510 -8.67 18.77 15.45
C ASN A 510 -9.07 18.55 16.93
N TRP A 511 -8.46 19.24 17.89
CA TRP A 511 -8.84 19.18 19.31
C TRP A 511 -10.27 19.67 19.59
N ASP A 512 -10.78 20.60 18.78
CA ASP A 512 -12.10 21.22 18.98
C ASP A 512 -13.26 20.34 18.46
N ILE A 513 -12.97 19.24 17.77
CA ILE A 513 -13.98 18.40 17.11
C ILE A 513 -13.85 16.97 17.63
N GLU A 514 -14.89 16.49 18.33
CA GLU A 514 -14.89 15.22 19.07
C GLU A 514 -14.41 14.02 18.25
N ASP A 515 -14.93 13.82 17.03
CA ASP A 515 -14.56 12.72 16.14
C ASP A 515 -13.20 12.91 15.45
N GLN A 516 -12.62 14.11 15.52
CA GLN A 516 -11.31 14.42 14.92
C GLN A 516 -10.16 14.41 15.93
N ARG A 517 -10.45 14.33 17.25
CA ARG A 517 -9.44 14.30 18.32
C ARG A 517 -8.40 13.21 18.13
N VAL A 518 -8.81 12.10 17.52
CA VAL A 518 -7.95 10.97 17.19
C VAL A 518 -6.83 11.31 16.19
N TYR A 519 -6.91 12.45 15.53
CA TYR A 519 -5.86 12.99 14.67
C TYR A 519 -5.12 14.15 15.31
N ALA A 520 -5.52 14.63 16.50
CA ALA A 520 -5.01 15.88 17.05
C ALA A 520 -3.59 15.73 17.64
N SER A 521 -2.68 16.63 17.25
CA SER A 521 -1.34 16.72 17.84
C SER A 521 -0.75 18.11 17.62
N ASP A 522 -0.57 18.86 18.71
CA ASP A 522 0.10 20.16 18.64
C ASP A 522 1.56 20.04 18.23
N VAL A 523 2.23 18.94 18.58
CA VAL A 523 3.63 18.71 18.20
C VAL A 523 3.75 18.53 16.68
N ALA A 524 2.89 17.70 16.08
CA ALA A 524 2.87 17.55 14.63
C ALA A 524 2.43 18.84 13.93
N HIS A 525 1.49 19.57 14.50
CA HIS A 525 1.03 20.87 13.99
C HIS A 525 2.14 21.92 14.00
N GLN A 526 2.84 22.07 15.12
CA GLN A 526 4.01 22.94 15.25
C GLN A 526 5.12 22.54 14.27
N ARG A 527 5.34 21.24 14.03
CA ARG A 527 6.31 20.76 13.03
C ARG A 527 5.97 21.24 11.62
N TRP A 528 4.69 21.22 11.24
CA TRP A 528 4.25 21.76 9.96
C TRP A 528 4.46 23.28 9.89
N TRP A 529 4.11 24.01 10.96
CA TRP A 529 4.29 25.46 11.03
C TRP A 529 5.76 25.89 11.00
N LYS A 530 6.67 25.12 11.61
CA LYS A 530 8.13 25.36 11.52
C LYS A 530 8.60 25.37 10.07
N LEU A 531 8.12 24.43 9.24
CA LEU A 531 8.40 24.40 7.80
C LEU A 531 7.77 25.61 7.10
N HIS A 532 6.48 25.85 7.34
CA HIS A 532 5.74 26.95 6.71
C HIS A 532 6.40 28.31 6.96
N ASP A 533 6.79 28.58 8.21
CA ASP A 533 7.33 29.87 8.62
C ASP A 533 8.72 30.15 8.03
N GLY A 534 9.46 29.09 7.70
CA GLY A 534 10.72 29.18 6.96
C GLY A 534 10.58 29.43 5.46
N MET A 535 9.36 29.38 4.90
CA MET A 535 9.12 29.64 3.48
C MET A 535 9.12 31.14 3.15
N HIS A 536 9.40 31.46 1.88
CA HIS A 536 9.29 32.82 1.36
C HIS A 536 7.85 33.38 1.49
N GLU A 537 7.72 34.68 1.78
CA GLU A 537 6.42 35.34 2.08
C GLU A 537 5.37 35.15 0.98
N ARG A 538 5.78 35.21 -0.28
CA ARG A 538 4.89 34.95 -1.43
C ARG A 538 4.26 33.56 -1.39
N LEU A 539 4.98 32.54 -0.91
CA LEU A 539 4.46 31.17 -0.78
C LEU A 539 3.52 31.05 0.42
N LYS A 540 3.92 31.62 1.58
CA LYS A 540 3.08 31.67 2.79
C LYS A 540 1.73 32.34 2.52
N SER A 541 1.70 33.35 1.66
CA SER A 541 0.46 34.04 1.27
C SER A 541 -0.61 33.13 0.60
N MET A 542 -0.22 31.97 0.08
CA MET A 542 -1.15 30.97 -0.48
C MET A 542 -1.84 30.11 0.59
N CYS A 543 -1.40 30.19 1.85
CA CYS A 543 -1.91 29.42 3.00
C CYS A 543 -2.90 30.22 3.87
N ARG A 544 -3.59 31.19 3.26
CA ARG A 544 -4.59 32.03 3.95
C ARG A 544 -5.89 31.26 4.23
N LEU A 545 -6.57 31.63 5.31
CA LEU A 545 -7.90 31.12 5.63
C LEU A 545 -8.97 31.90 4.87
N THR A 546 -9.97 31.20 4.34
CA THR A 546 -11.16 31.84 3.77
C THR A 546 -12.04 32.43 4.89
N LYS A 547 -12.90 33.41 4.55
CA LYS A 547 -13.89 33.95 5.51
C LYS A 547 -14.76 32.83 6.09
N LYS A 548 -15.22 31.92 5.23
CA LYS A 548 -16.00 30.74 5.62
C LYS A 548 -15.24 29.89 6.64
N ARG A 549 -13.98 29.53 6.36
CA ARG A 549 -13.20 28.68 7.27
C ARG A 549 -12.94 29.33 8.63
N ARG A 550 -12.75 30.65 8.69
CA ARG A 550 -12.64 31.37 9.98
C ARG A 550 -13.93 31.30 10.81
N ILE A 551 -15.09 31.41 10.16
CA ILE A 551 -16.38 31.27 10.82
C ILE A 551 -16.54 29.84 11.36
N GLU A 552 -16.19 28.83 10.56
CA GLU A 552 -16.19 27.43 10.98
C GLU A 552 -15.28 27.19 12.19
N LEU A 553 -14.03 27.68 12.17
CA LEU A 553 -13.11 27.55 13.32
C LEU A 553 -13.67 28.18 14.60
N ASN A 554 -14.28 29.37 14.50
CA ASN A 554 -14.90 30.01 15.66
C ASN A 554 -16.10 29.21 16.17
N TRP A 555 -16.90 28.64 15.27
CA TRP A 555 -18.02 27.78 15.60
C TRP A 555 -17.57 26.49 16.27
N ASP A 556 -16.54 25.83 15.75
CA ASP A 556 -15.97 24.60 16.30
C ASP A 556 -15.49 24.84 17.73
N ARG A 557 -14.75 25.93 17.98
CA ARG A 557 -14.32 26.35 19.33
C ARG A 557 -15.49 26.64 20.27
N MET A 558 -16.52 27.34 19.80
CA MET A 558 -17.74 27.59 20.60
C MET A 558 -18.44 26.28 20.98
N LYS A 559 -18.51 25.32 20.05
CA LYS A 559 -19.12 24.01 20.29
C LYS A 559 -18.29 23.19 21.29
N ALA A 560 -16.97 23.18 21.14
CA ALA A 560 -16.03 22.55 22.07
C ALA A 560 -16.20 23.09 23.51
N GLY A 561 -16.35 24.42 23.65
CA GLY A 561 -16.63 25.05 24.94
C GLY A 561 -17.97 24.68 25.55
N LYS A 562 -19.04 24.59 24.73
CA LYS A 562 -20.36 24.12 25.20
C LYS A 562 -20.35 22.66 25.63
N LEU A 563 -19.55 21.82 24.96
CA LEU A 563 -19.37 20.42 25.31
C LEU A 563 -18.44 20.22 26.51
N GLY A 564 -17.69 21.25 26.92
CA GLY A 564 -16.74 21.15 28.02
C GLY A 564 -15.60 20.18 27.72
N LEU A 565 -15.05 20.21 26.49
CA LEU A 565 -13.97 19.29 26.11
C LEU A 565 -12.77 19.44 27.08
N PRO A 566 -12.23 18.32 27.61
CA PRO A 566 -11.40 18.33 28.83
C PRO A 566 -9.98 18.87 28.64
N ASP A 567 -9.47 18.91 27.41
CA ASP A 567 -8.17 19.49 27.07
C ASP A 567 -8.18 21.04 27.05
N GLU A 568 -9.37 21.62 26.99
CA GLU A 568 -9.60 23.07 26.97
C GLU A 568 -8.87 23.85 25.85
N HIS A 569 -8.47 23.22 24.74
CA HIS A 569 -7.81 23.89 23.61
C HIS A 569 -8.62 25.06 23.04
N TRP A 570 -9.95 24.96 23.10
CA TRP A 570 -10.89 26.01 22.70
C TRP A 570 -10.73 27.32 23.52
N LYS A 571 -10.03 27.31 24.66
CA LYS A 571 -9.68 28.49 25.46
C LYS A 571 -8.37 29.15 25.03
N ILE A 572 -7.52 28.48 24.23
CA ILE A 572 -6.22 29.02 23.81
C ILE A 572 -6.40 30.34 23.06
N ASN A 573 -5.65 31.37 23.43
CA ASN A 573 -5.71 32.66 22.77
C ASN A 573 -5.11 32.59 21.36
N ILE A 574 -5.91 32.92 20.33
CA ILE A 574 -5.45 32.91 18.94
C ILE A 574 -4.64 34.16 18.63
N THR A 575 -3.35 33.98 18.38
CA THR A 575 -2.39 35.02 17.95
C THR A 575 -2.14 35.01 16.44
N ASP A 576 -2.58 33.98 15.72
CA ASP A 576 -2.43 33.87 14.27
C ASP A 576 -2.94 35.12 13.53
N PRO A 577 -2.11 35.79 12.71
CA PRO A 577 -2.52 36.99 11.98
C PRO A 577 -3.63 36.73 10.96
N ARG A 578 -3.85 35.47 10.56
CA ARG A 578 -4.94 35.08 9.67
C ARG A 578 -6.32 35.17 10.35
N LYS A 579 -6.39 35.44 11.66
CA LYS A 579 -7.65 35.66 12.42
C LYS A 579 -8.38 36.93 12.00
N SER A 580 -7.67 38.05 11.83
CA SER A 580 -8.24 39.35 11.48
C SER A 580 -8.20 39.60 9.95
N GLY A 581 -9.26 40.18 9.41
CA GLY A 581 -9.56 40.20 7.98
C GLY A 581 -8.66 41.07 7.08
N SER A 582 -7.44 41.46 7.46
CA SER A 582 -6.59 42.34 6.62
C SER A 582 -5.84 41.62 5.49
N LEU A 583 -6.03 40.30 5.33
CA LEU A 583 -5.38 39.49 4.31
C LEU A 583 -6.41 38.91 3.30
N LEU A 584 -7.44 39.66 2.94
CA LEU A 584 -8.44 39.23 1.95
C LEU A 584 -7.81 39.00 0.56
N MET A 585 -8.19 37.89 -0.07
CA MET A 585 -8.34 37.80 -1.52
C MET A 585 -9.86 37.73 -1.75
N ASP A 586 -10.35 38.56 -2.65
CA ASP A 586 -11.62 38.33 -3.35
C ASP A 586 -11.45 37.19 -4.36
#